data_AF-A0A8R1EF00-F1
#
_entry.id   AF-A0A8R1EF00-F1
#
_cell.length_a   1.000
_cell.length_b   1.000
_cell.length_c   1.000
_cell.angle_alpha   90.00
_cell.angle_beta   90.00
_cell.angle_gamma   90.00
#
_symmetry.space_group_name_H-M   'P 1'
#
loop_
_entity.id
_entity.type
_entity.pdbx_description
1 polymer ?
#
loop_
_entity_poly.entity_id
_entity_poly.type
_entity_poly.pdbx_seq_one_letter_code
_entity_poly.pdbx_strand_id
1 'polypeptide(L)' 'MVMVAQGSCDGYVEYGIHAWDVAAPAVIVMEAGGVVTDPTGAPFDVMSRKVLAAGTAELGRDLSACLTHVDFEPEA' A
#
# COMPACT_ATOMS: atom_id res chain seq x y z
N MET A 1 1.49 6.31 -5.17
CA MET A 1 1.69 4.95 -5.75
C MET A 1 2.39 4.95 -7.11
N VAL A 2 1.97 5.70 -8.14
CA VAL A 2 2.61 5.61 -9.48
C VAL A 2 4.11 5.98 -9.46
N MET A 3 4.51 6.96 -8.63
CA MET A 3 5.94 7.26 -8.43
C MET A 3 6.74 6.07 -7.87
N VAL A 4 6.10 5.17 -7.11
CA VAL A 4 6.71 3.93 -6.65
C VAL A 4 6.91 2.95 -7.80
N ALA A 5 5.88 2.75 -8.63
CA ALA A 5 6.00 1.92 -9.84
C ALA A 5 7.07 2.42 -10.81
N GLN A 6 7.27 3.73 -10.90
CA GLN A 6 8.29 4.36 -11.75
C GLN A 6 9.71 4.31 -11.15
N GLY A 7 9.88 3.89 -9.89
CA GLY A 7 11.16 3.91 -9.18
C GLY A 7 11.61 5.30 -8.71
N SER A 8 10.72 6.30 -8.72
CA SER A 8 11.01 7.66 -8.23
C SER A 8 10.78 7.82 -6.72
N CYS A 9 10.04 6.89 -6.10
CA CYS A 9 9.86 6.78 -4.66
C CYS A 9 9.96 5.31 -4.24
N ASP A 10 10.57 5.01 -3.09
CA ASP A 10 10.74 3.61 -2.68
C ASP A 10 9.49 3.04 -1.99
N GLY A 11 8.68 3.90 -1.37
CA GLY A 11 7.48 3.48 -0.65
C GLY A 11 6.40 4.57 -0.54
N TYR A 12 5.17 4.13 -0.29
CA TYR A 12 3.99 4.96 -0.07
C TYR A 12 3.08 4.25 0.94
N VAL A 13 2.66 4.96 1.98
CA VAL A 13 1.69 4.45 2.96
C VAL A 13 0.64 5.51 3.21
N GLU A 14 -0.62 5.11 3.26
CA GLU A 14 -1.69 6.03 3.60
C GLU A 14 -2.85 5.29 4.27
N TYR A 15 -3.49 5.98 5.22
CA TYR A 15 -4.63 5.49 5.98
C TYR A 15 -5.82 6.45 5.75
N GLY A 16 -7.03 5.91 5.65
CA GLY A 16 -8.25 6.67 5.48
C GLY A 16 -8.59 7.04 4.03
N ILE A 17 -7.96 6.39 3.05
CA ILE A 17 -8.25 6.52 1.62
C ILE A 17 -9.36 5.57 1.18
N HIS A 18 -9.89 5.76 -0.02
CA HIS A 18 -10.99 4.95 -0.54
C HIS A 18 -10.55 4.00 -1.64
N ALA A 19 -11.40 3.02 -1.95
CA ALA A 19 -11.10 2.01 -2.96
C ALA A 19 -10.73 2.63 -4.33
N TRP A 20 -11.37 3.73 -4.72
CA TRP A 20 -11.10 4.41 -5.99
C TRP A 20 -9.72 5.08 -6.06
N ASP A 21 -9.11 5.41 -4.91
CA ASP A 21 -7.77 6.01 -4.86
C ASP A 21 -6.67 4.97 -5.11
N VAL A 22 -6.94 3.69 -4.78
CA VAL A 22 -5.92 2.63 -4.77
C VAL A 22 -6.12 1.53 -5.80
N ALA A 23 -7.35 1.27 -6.25
CA ALA A 23 -7.66 0.11 -7.09
C ALA A 23 -6.82 0.08 -8.38
N ALA A 24 -6.80 1.19 -9.12
CA ALA A 24 -6.03 1.30 -10.35
C ALA A 24 -4.50 1.31 -10.10
N PRO A 25 -3.94 2.17 -9.23
CA PRO A 25 -2.51 2.20 -9.03
C PRO A 25 -1.93 0.96 -8.34
N ALA A 26 -2.74 0.18 -7.59
CA ALA A 26 -2.28 -1.08 -7.00
C ALA A 26 -1.83 -2.06 -8.09
N VAL A 27 -2.64 -2.24 -9.13
CA VAL A 27 -2.30 -3.09 -10.29
C VAL A 27 -1.03 -2.57 -10.97
N ILE A 28 -0.91 -1.25 -11.17
CA ILE A 28 0.27 -0.65 -11.80
C ILE A 28 1.54 -0.96 -11.01
N VAL A 29 1.51 -0.85 -9.68
CA VAL A 29 2.67 -1.16 -8.82
C VAL A 29 3.01 -2.65 -8.89
N MET A 30 2.01 -3.53 -8.83
CA MET A 30 2.23 -4.98 -8.89
C MET A 30 2.83 -5.41 -10.24
N GLU A 31 2.31 -4.90 -11.36
CA GLU A 31 2.84 -5.22 -12.70
C GLU A 31 4.23 -4.64 -12.96
N ALA A 32 4.58 -3.54 -12.28
CA ALA A 32 5.95 -3.01 -12.28
C ALA A 32 6.94 -3.84 -11.43
N GLY A 33 6.46 -4.88 -10.73
CA GLY A 33 7.25 -5.75 -9.86
C GLY A 33 7.33 -5.28 -8.40
N GLY A 34 6.60 -4.23 -8.03
CA GLY A 34 6.47 -3.77 -6.65
C GLY A 34 5.49 -4.61 -5.83
N VAL A 35 5.40 -4.30 -4.54
CA VAL A 35 4.48 -4.96 -3.60
C VAL A 35 3.41 -3.97 -3.14
N VAL A 36 2.19 -4.47 -2.94
CA VAL A 36 1.09 -3.73 -2.30
C VAL A 36 0.49 -4.62 -1.21
N THR A 37 0.41 -4.12 0.02
CA THR A 37 -0.12 -4.81 1.21
C THR A 37 -0.94 -3.85 2.07
N ASP A 38 -1.63 -4.37 3.08
CA ASP A 38 -2.08 -3.54 4.20
C ASP A 38 -0.85 -3.09 5.03
N PRO A 39 -0.81 -1.86 5.56
CA PRO A 39 0.28 -1.40 6.43
C PRO A 39 0.54 -2.26 7.66
N THR A 40 -0.46 -3.00 8.14
CA THR A 40 -0.36 -3.97 9.26
C THR A 40 0.36 -5.27 8.89
N GLY A 41 0.74 -5.45 7.62
CA GLY A 41 1.34 -6.68 7.10
C GLY A 41 0.33 -7.71 6.63
N ALA A 42 -0.98 -7.44 6.79
CA ALA A 42 -2.03 -8.26 6.19
C ALA A 42 -2.02 -8.16 4.65
N PRO A 43 -2.63 -9.15 3.95
CA PRO A 43 -2.85 -9.06 2.52
C PRO A 43 -3.58 -7.76 2.14
N PHE A 44 -3.26 -7.21 0.97
CA PHE A 44 -3.95 -6.02 0.46
C PHE A 44 -5.45 -6.30 0.30
N ASP A 45 -6.26 -5.45 0.91
CA ASP A 45 -7.71 -5.39 0.74
C ASP A 45 -8.07 -3.97 0.28
N VAL A 46 -8.67 -3.88 -0.90
CA VAL A 46 -9.05 -2.60 -1.53
C VAL A 46 -10.08 -1.82 -0.70
N MET A 47 -10.85 -2.50 0.16
CA MET A 47 -11.90 -1.91 0.99
C MET A 47 -11.44 -1.57 2.42
N SER A 48 -10.19 -1.91 2.80
CA SER A 48 -9.71 -1.74 4.18
C SER A 48 -9.36 -0.30 4.57
N ARG A 49 -9.44 0.62 3.61
CA ARG A 49 -9.11 2.05 3.74
C ARG A 49 -7.65 2.31 4.10
N LYS A 50 -6.77 1.33 3.84
CA LYS A 50 -5.34 1.40 4.17
C LYS A 50 -4.53 0.76 3.07
N VAL A 51 -3.39 1.35 2.72
CA VAL A 51 -2.49 0.78 1.73
C VAL A 51 -1.05 1.05 2.07
N LEU A 52 -0.20 0.07 1.79
CA LEU A 52 1.25 0.21 1.73
C LEU A 52 1.70 -0.30 0.36
N ALA A 53 2.39 0.55 -0.40
CA ALA A 53 3.05 0.18 -1.63
C ALA A 53 4.56 0.39 -1.49
N ALA A 54 5.37 -0.58 -1.90
CA ALA A 54 6.82 -0.48 -1.85
C ALA A 54 7.48 -1.11 -3.08
N GLY A 55 8.68 -0.63 -3.44
CA GLY A 55 9.45 -1.17 -4.55
C GLY A 55 9.93 -2.62 -4.32
N THR A 56 10.07 -3.05 -3.06
CA THR A 56 10.45 -4.42 -2.70
C THR A 56 9.64 -4.94 -1.52
N ALA A 57 9.50 -6.27 -1.44
CA ALA A 57 8.86 -6.94 -0.31
C ALA A 57 9.61 -6.75 1.01
N GLU A 58 10.93 -6.58 0.97
CA GLU A 58 11.74 -6.30 2.16
C GLU A 58 11.41 -4.95 2.75
N LEU A 59 11.45 -3.89 1.93
CA LEU A 59 11.08 -2.55 2.37
C LEU A 59 9.63 -2.48 2.86
N GLY A 60 8.71 -3.18 2.19
CA GLY A 60 7.31 -3.25 2.65
C GLY A 60 7.16 -3.82 4.07
N ARG A 61 7.94 -4.85 4.42
CA ARG A 61 7.96 -5.44 5.77
C ARG A 61 8.60 -4.50 6.79
N ASP A 62 9.72 -3.86 6.43
CA ASP A 62 10.42 -2.95 7.34
C ASP A 62 9.57 -1.72 7.68
N LEU A 63 8.85 -1.17 6.68
CA LEU A 63 7.88 -0.11 6.88
C LEU A 63 6.73 -0.58 7.78
N SER A 64 6.14 -1.75 7.50
CA SER A 64 5.07 -2.31 8.33
C SER A 64 5.49 -2.45 9.81
N ALA A 65 6.74 -2.87 10.06
CA ALA A 65 7.25 -3.07 11.41
C ALA A 65 7.51 -1.77 12.21
N CYS A 66 7.72 -0.63 11.55
CA CYS A 66 8.04 0.64 12.21
C CYS A 66 6.87 1.64 12.28
N LEU A 67 5.75 1.32 11.62
CA LEU A 67 4.56 2.17 11.60
C LEU A 67 3.67 1.92 12.82
N THR A 68 3.15 3.00 13.40
CA THR A 68 2.02 2.92 14.32
C THR A 68 0.72 2.93 13.51
N HIS A 69 -0.10 1.90 13.67
CA HIS A 69 -1.32 1.75 12.87
C HIS A 69 -2.50 2.55 13.42
N VAL A 70 -3.34 2.99 12.50
CA VAL A 70 -4.64 3.62 12.80
C VAL A 70 -5.73 2.76 12.17
N ASP A 71 -6.74 2.43 12.95
CA ASP A 71 -7.88 1.65 12.49
C ASP A 71 -8.96 2.56 11.89
N PHE A 72 -9.53 2.09 10.78
CA PHE A 72 -10.69 2.68 10.12
C PHE A 72 -11.73 1.59 9.91
N GLU A 73 -13.00 1.95 10.00
CA GLU A 73 -14.06 1.04 9.56
C GLU A 73 -13.92 0.78 8.05
N PRO A 74 -14.00 -0.49 7.60
CA PRO A 74 -13.99 -0.83 6.19
C PRO A 74 -15.12 -0.13 5.43
N GLU A 75 -14.90 0.13 4.15
CA GLU A 75 -15.90 0.74 3.28
C GLU A 75 -17.08 -0.23 3.04
N ALA A 76 -18.32 0.28 3.14
CA ALA A 76 -19.57 -0.48 3.08
C ALA A 76 -20.10 -0.66 1.65
#